data_AF-A0AA37LCB8-F1
#
_entry.id   AF-A0AA37LCB8-F1
#
_cell.length_a   1.000
_cell.length_b   1.000
_cell.length_c   1.000
_cell.angle_alpha   90.00
_cell.angle_beta   90.00
_cell.angle_gamma   90.00
#
_symmetry.space_group_name_H-M   'P 1'
#
loop_
_entity.id
_entity.type
_entity.pdbx_description
1 polymer ?
#
loop_
_entity_poly.entity_id
_entity_poly.type
_entity_poly.pdbx_seq_one_letter_code
_entity_poly.pdbx_strand_id
1 'polypeptide(L)'
;MKGIVAAAATDSASRKPVPSTTPKTKYAVPGCNTLSLVLTLLRENKQAKLAVRYWELFVYYYGLKPDSDNWHQLLRIYERNGSSRDAAKAVQNLPDESTLPIMYRRALSACINDNMNKNAFENANVVLDKMTSHAAASKGATPLDVRALHVYLKVGMMSHFHFRQMAKEGKLEEAKRAYGEQLAAAVNKLWAPFTSAKDAVLKPKSQTGGKPSSKAPRRRDAAVEELVELARKMIGAVDKVVNENRLADDEAVEQLKQKRNDLNRFVVEFTDPNQQKEDPVADDAFMDRGEGKMWEI
;
A
#
# COMPACT_ATOMS: atom_id res chain seq x y z
N MET A 1 -64.25 26.56 -51.36
CA MET A 1 -63.61 27.90 -51.42
C MET A 1 -64.34 28.81 -50.43
N LYS A 2 -63.57 29.68 -49.74
CA LYS A 2 -63.93 30.50 -48.56
C LYS A 2 -63.90 29.67 -47.27
N GLY A 3 -63.01 29.85 -46.31
CA GLY A 3 -62.13 30.97 -45.97
C GLY A 3 -62.26 31.16 -44.46
N ILE A 4 -61.39 30.52 -43.67
CA ILE A 4 -61.39 30.64 -42.21
C ILE A 4 -60.29 31.63 -41.83
N VAL A 5 -60.69 32.80 -41.33
CA VAL A 5 -59.84 33.71 -40.57
C VAL A 5 -60.48 33.95 -39.22
N ALA A 6 -59.61 33.95 -38.21
CA ALA A 6 -59.78 34.05 -36.77
C ALA A 6 -60.81 35.07 -36.24
N ALA A 7 -61.38 34.72 -35.09
CA ALA A 7 -61.68 35.69 -34.04
C ALA A 7 -61.33 35.07 -32.69
N ALA A 8 -60.31 35.63 -32.05
CA ALA A 8 -59.96 35.37 -30.66
C ALA A 8 -60.97 36.08 -29.76
N ALA A 9 -61.49 35.38 -28.75
CA ALA A 9 -62.11 35.99 -27.58
C ALA A 9 -61.63 35.23 -26.35
N THR A 10 -60.94 35.98 -25.52
CA THR A 10 -60.41 35.67 -24.20
C THR A 10 -61.50 35.24 -23.23
N ASP A 11 -61.30 34.14 -22.51
CA ASP A 11 -61.91 33.98 -21.19
C ASP A 11 -60.87 33.48 -20.19
N SER A 12 -60.52 34.38 -19.29
CA SER A 12 -59.50 34.23 -18.25
C SER A 12 -60.11 33.58 -17.02
N ALA A 13 -60.18 32.25 -17.01
CA ALA A 13 -60.44 31.50 -15.78
C ALA A 13 -59.14 31.33 -14.98
N SER A 14 -59.03 32.10 -13.89
CA SER A 14 -57.92 32.06 -12.93
C SER A 14 -57.72 30.64 -12.37
N ARG A 15 -56.71 29.92 -12.87
CA ARG A 15 -56.25 28.67 -12.25
C ARG A 15 -55.52 29.03 -10.95
N LYS A 16 -56.10 28.62 -9.81
CA LYS A 16 -55.45 28.70 -8.50
C LYS A 16 -54.08 27.99 -8.58
N PRO A 17 -52.99 28.59 -8.10
CA PRO A 17 -51.68 27.95 -8.14
C PRO A 17 -51.72 26.67 -7.30
N VAL A 18 -51.33 25.56 -7.92
CA VAL A 18 -51.05 24.28 -7.24
C VAL A 18 -49.99 24.54 -6.16
N PRO A 19 -50.12 24.01 -4.94
CA PRO A 19 -49.10 24.19 -3.91
C PRO A 19 -47.76 23.68 -4.44
N SER A 20 -46.79 24.57 -4.54
CA SER A 20 -45.41 24.26 -4.89
C SER A 20 -44.90 23.09 -4.02
N THR A 21 -44.64 21.93 -4.62
CA THR A 21 -43.92 20.81 -4.01
C THR A 21 -42.41 21.07 -3.94
N THR A 22 -42.02 22.31 -3.65
CA THR A 22 -40.67 22.60 -3.19
C THR A 22 -40.63 22.34 -1.68
N PRO A 23 -39.88 21.35 -1.17
CA PRO A 23 -39.75 21.15 0.26
C PRO A 23 -39.22 22.44 0.90
N LYS A 24 -39.98 22.98 1.86
CA LYS A 24 -39.69 24.24 2.57
C LYS A 24 -38.50 24.13 3.55
N THR A 25 -37.85 22.98 3.63
CA THR A 25 -36.69 22.75 4.49
C THR A 25 -35.44 22.54 3.64
N LYS A 26 -34.56 23.55 3.64
CA LYS A 26 -33.17 23.37 3.20
C LYS A 26 -32.46 22.56 4.28
N TYR A 27 -32.39 21.24 4.11
CA TYR A 27 -31.56 20.41 4.99
C TYR A 27 -30.10 20.82 4.85
N ALA A 28 -29.37 20.86 5.96
CA ALA A 28 -27.93 21.09 5.93
C ALA A 28 -27.26 19.94 5.16
N VAL A 29 -26.46 20.28 4.15
CA VAL A 29 -25.68 19.29 3.39
C VAL A 29 -24.40 19.00 4.20
N PRO A 30 -24.13 17.74 4.57
CA PRO A 30 -22.94 17.41 5.33
C PRO A 30 -21.67 17.65 4.50
N GLY A 31 -20.62 18.18 5.15
CA GLY A 31 -19.30 18.37 4.53
C GLY A 31 -18.27 17.33 5.00
N CYS A 32 -17.02 17.44 4.52
CA CYS A 32 -15.91 16.55 4.88
C CYS A 32 -15.64 16.52 6.40
N ASN A 33 -15.73 17.67 7.07
CA ASN A 33 -15.58 17.76 8.53
C ASN A 33 -16.67 16.98 9.28
N THR A 34 -17.90 17.00 8.77
CA THR A 34 -19.01 16.23 9.34
C THR A 34 -18.75 14.73 9.16
N LEU A 35 -18.27 14.31 7.99
CA LEU A 35 -17.90 12.91 7.74
C LEU A 35 -16.75 12.46 8.66
N SER A 36 -15.68 13.25 8.81
CA SER A 36 -14.58 12.94 9.73
C SER A 36 -15.04 12.78 11.17
N LEU A 37 -15.94 13.65 11.64
CA LEU A 37 -16.52 13.56 12.99
C LEU A 37 -17.32 12.27 13.16
N VAL A 38 -18.22 11.97 12.22
CA VAL A 38 -19.06 10.76 12.25
C VAL A 38 -18.19 9.50 12.22
N LEU A 39 -17.22 9.41 11.30
CA LEU A 39 -16.31 8.27 11.22
C LEU A 39 -15.48 8.11 12.51
N THR A 40 -15.04 9.22 13.11
CA THR A 40 -14.28 9.20 14.37
C THR A 40 -15.10 8.65 15.53
N LEU A 41 -16.33 9.14 15.71
CA LEU A 41 -17.24 8.67 16.76
C LEU A 41 -17.58 7.19 16.58
N LEU A 42 -17.91 6.77 15.35
CA LEU A 42 -18.26 5.38 15.05
C LEU A 42 -17.05 4.45 15.21
N ARG A 43 -15.84 4.91 14.88
CA ARG A 43 -14.60 4.19 15.12
C ARG A 43 -14.36 3.97 16.61
N GLU A 44 -14.58 5.00 17.44
CA GLU A 44 -14.41 4.92 18.90
C GLU A 44 -15.42 3.97 19.54
N ASN A 45 -16.67 4.03 19.10
CA ASN A 45 -17.75 3.15 19.53
C ASN A 45 -17.71 1.74 18.91
N LYS A 46 -16.69 1.42 18.09
CA LYS A 46 -16.51 0.13 17.40
C LYS A 46 -17.69 -0.26 16.49
N GLN A 47 -18.40 0.71 15.91
CA GLN A 47 -19.57 0.49 15.05
C GLN A 47 -19.20 0.51 13.56
N ALA A 48 -18.36 -0.43 13.12
CA ALA A 48 -17.83 -0.46 11.75
C ALA A 48 -18.94 -0.54 10.66
N LYS A 49 -19.95 -1.41 10.86
CA LYS A 49 -21.08 -1.56 9.92
C LYS A 49 -21.86 -0.25 9.72
N LEU A 50 -22.03 0.50 10.81
CA LEU A 50 -22.73 1.78 10.75
C LEU A 50 -21.89 2.84 10.04
N ALA A 51 -20.56 2.83 10.25
CA ALA A 51 -19.65 3.72 9.55
C ALA A 51 -19.68 3.53 8.03
N VAL A 52 -19.76 2.29 7.54
CA VAL A 52 -19.91 2.00 6.11
C VAL A 52 -21.23 2.55 5.56
N ARG A 53 -22.34 2.39 6.29
CA ARG A 53 -23.64 2.96 5.88
C ARG A 53 -23.61 4.48 5.79
N TYR A 54 -22.97 5.14 6.76
CA TYR A 54 -22.81 6.60 6.73
C TYR A 54 -21.87 7.04 5.61
N TRP A 55 -20.82 6.28 5.33
CA TRP A 55 -19.96 6.52 4.17
C TRP A 55 -20.77 6.48 2.87
N GLU A 56 -21.56 5.42 2.66
CA GLU A 56 -22.40 5.28 1.47
C GLU A 56 -23.41 6.43 1.35
N LEU A 57 -24.05 6.80 2.46
CA LEU A 57 -24.99 7.92 2.50
C LEU A 57 -24.30 9.26 2.14
N PHE A 58 -23.13 9.55 2.71
CA PHE A 58 -22.48 10.83 2.49
C PHE A 58 -21.85 10.91 1.10
N VAL A 59 -21.14 9.86 0.69
CA VAL A 59 -20.35 9.87 -0.55
C VAL A 59 -21.21 9.60 -1.77
N TYR A 60 -22.09 8.59 -1.74
CA TYR A 60 -22.87 8.20 -2.91
C TYR A 60 -24.22 8.91 -3.00
N TYR A 61 -24.93 9.09 -1.87
CA TYR A 61 -26.24 9.73 -1.90
C TYR A 61 -26.15 11.26 -1.87
N TYR A 62 -25.34 11.84 -0.97
CA TYR A 62 -25.13 13.30 -0.93
C TYR A 62 -24.03 13.80 -1.89
N GLY A 63 -23.31 12.90 -2.56
CA GLY A 63 -22.26 13.25 -3.53
C GLY A 63 -21.04 13.92 -2.91
N LEU A 64 -20.79 13.73 -1.61
CA LEU A 64 -19.65 14.31 -0.91
C LEU A 64 -18.36 13.71 -1.46
N LYS A 65 -17.42 14.56 -1.91
CA LYS A 65 -16.07 14.14 -2.30
C LYS A 65 -15.20 14.01 -1.05
N PRO A 66 -14.79 12.79 -0.64
CA PRO A 66 -13.99 12.63 0.57
C PRO A 66 -12.58 13.17 0.35
N ASP A 67 -12.01 13.78 1.39
CA ASP A 67 -10.60 14.17 1.40
C ASP A 67 -9.68 13.00 1.81
N SER A 68 -8.37 13.28 1.83
CA SER A 68 -7.37 12.28 2.24
C SER A 68 -7.57 11.79 3.68
N ASP A 69 -8.05 12.61 4.61
CA ASP A 69 -8.28 12.18 6.00
C ASP A 69 -9.50 11.27 6.07
N ASN A 70 -10.60 11.60 5.39
CA ASN A 70 -11.80 10.77 5.32
C ASN A 70 -11.48 9.34 4.86
N TRP A 71 -10.69 9.21 3.79
CA TRP A 71 -10.22 7.90 3.30
C TRP A 71 -9.32 7.18 4.31
N HIS A 72 -8.42 7.90 4.98
CA HIS A 72 -7.56 7.34 6.03
C HIS A 72 -8.37 6.81 7.21
N GLN A 73 -9.40 7.55 7.65
CA GLN A 73 -10.28 7.14 8.74
C GLN A 73 -11.10 5.91 8.36
N LEU A 74 -11.63 5.86 7.14
CA LEU A 74 -12.37 4.70 6.64
C LEU A 74 -11.49 3.44 6.65
N LEU A 75 -10.27 3.52 6.11
CA LEU A 75 -9.33 2.41 6.11
C LEU A 75 -8.91 1.99 7.52
N ARG A 76 -8.82 2.93 8.45
CA ARG A 76 -8.56 2.65 9.87
C ARG A 76 -9.71 1.90 10.54
N ILE A 77 -10.95 2.17 10.15
CA ILE A 77 -12.12 1.41 10.61
C ILE A 77 -12.04 -0.04 10.09
N TYR A 78 -11.72 -0.23 8.81
CA TYR A 78 -11.55 -1.57 8.24
C TYR A 78 -10.39 -2.35 8.86
N GLU A 79 -9.27 -1.68 9.12
CA GLU A 79 -8.13 -2.24 9.87
C GLU A 79 -8.57 -2.78 11.22
N ARG A 80 -9.30 -1.99 12.01
CA ARG A 80 -9.75 -2.40 13.35
C ARG A 80 -10.77 -3.54 13.32
N ASN A 81 -11.63 -3.57 12.32
CA ASN A 81 -12.66 -4.59 12.18
C ASN A 81 -12.16 -5.89 11.55
N GLY A 82 -11.01 -5.86 10.85
CA GLY A 82 -10.55 -7.00 10.04
C GLY A 82 -11.39 -7.20 8.79
N SER A 83 -11.83 -6.13 8.13
CA SER A 83 -12.60 -6.22 6.88
C SER A 83 -11.68 -6.17 5.66
N SER A 84 -11.00 -7.27 5.32
CA SER A 84 -10.00 -7.29 4.23
C SER A 84 -10.62 -6.95 2.86
N ARG A 85 -11.81 -7.49 2.56
CA ARG A 85 -12.53 -7.27 1.29
C ARG A 85 -12.89 -5.79 1.09
N ASP A 86 -13.42 -5.16 2.12
CA ASP A 86 -13.85 -3.76 2.03
C ASP A 86 -12.66 -2.81 2.00
N ALA A 87 -11.58 -3.15 2.71
CA ALA A 87 -10.31 -2.43 2.62
C ALA A 87 -9.71 -2.48 1.20
N ALA A 88 -9.68 -3.66 0.57
CA ALA A 88 -9.17 -3.80 -0.80
C ALA A 88 -10.01 -3.00 -1.81
N LYS A 89 -11.34 -3.06 -1.70
CA LYS A 89 -12.24 -2.24 -2.52
C LYS A 89 -12.04 -0.74 -2.31
N ALA A 90 -11.87 -0.30 -1.06
CA ALA A 90 -11.62 1.10 -0.76
C ALA A 90 -10.30 1.57 -1.39
N VAL A 91 -9.24 0.75 -1.34
CA VAL A 91 -7.95 1.05 -1.98
C VAL A 91 -8.06 1.17 -3.50
N GLN A 92 -8.85 0.34 -4.16
CA GLN A 92 -9.08 0.45 -5.61
C GLN A 92 -9.77 1.78 -5.98
N ASN A 93 -10.63 2.30 -5.10
CA ASN A 93 -11.36 3.55 -5.29
C ASN A 93 -10.59 4.80 -4.80
N LEU A 94 -9.38 4.66 -4.26
CA LEU A 94 -8.59 5.80 -3.80
C LEU A 94 -8.19 6.69 -4.98
N PRO A 95 -8.39 8.02 -4.88
CA PRO A 95 -7.83 8.95 -5.84
C PRO A 95 -6.30 8.99 -5.73
N ASP A 96 -5.60 8.89 -6.86
CA ASP A 96 -4.14 8.82 -6.88
C ASP A 96 -3.48 10.08 -6.28
N GLU A 97 -4.13 11.24 -6.37
CA GLU A 97 -3.68 12.53 -5.84
C GLU A 97 -3.71 12.60 -4.30
N SER A 98 -4.70 11.95 -3.66
CA SER A 98 -4.91 11.98 -2.21
C SER A 98 -4.38 10.73 -1.51
N THR A 99 -3.69 9.86 -2.23
CA THR A 99 -3.25 8.57 -1.70
C THR A 99 -1.97 8.73 -0.87
N LEU A 100 -2.05 8.33 0.40
CA LEU A 100 -0.90 8.33 1.31
C LEU A 100 -0.36 6.91 1.51
N PRO A 101 0.97 6.72 1.65
CA PRO A 101 1.58 5.41 1.94
C PRO A 101 0.95 4.66 3.12
N ILE A 102 0.56 5.40 4.17
CA ILE A 102 -0.09 4.84 5.35
C ILE A 102 -1.42 4.14 5.04
N MET A 103 -2.14 4.55 3.99
CA MET A 103 -3.41 3.95 3.60
C MET A 103 -3.24 2.49 3.15
N TYR A 104 -2.22 2.22 2.33
CA TYR A 104 -1.87 0.85 1.92
C TYR A 104 -1.48 0.00 3.11
N ARG A 105 -0.67 0.53 4.04
CA ARG A 105 -0.31 -0.18 5.28
C ARG A 105 -1.54 -0.57 6.09
N ARG A 106 -2.51 0.33 6.26
CA ARG A 106 -3.76 0.04 6.98
C ARG A 106 -4.59 -1.04 6.28
N ALA A 107 -4.71 -0.98 4.96
CA ALA A 107 -5.44 -1.97 4.19
C ALA A 107 -4.81 -3.37 4.30
N LEU A 108 -3.48 -3.46 4.23
CA LEU A 108 -2.76 -4.71 4.44
C LEU A 108 -2.89 -5.20 5.90
N SER A 109 -2.85 -4.30 6.89
CA SER A 109 -3.13 -4.65 8.29
C SER A 109 -4.55 -5.20 8.49
N ALA A 110 -5.55 -4.68 7.75
CA ALA A 110 -6.90 -5.25 7.75
C ALA A 110 -6.89 -6.70 7.26
N CYS A 111 -6.08 -7.02 6.25
CA CYS A 111 -5.89 -8.38 5.75
C CYS A 111 -5.20 -9.30 6.79
N ILE A 112 -4.27 -8.78 7.59
CA ILE A 112 -3.66 -9.52 8.70
C ILE A 112 -4.70 -9.86 9.77
N ASN A 113 -5.54 -8.88 10.13
CA ASN A 113 -6.56 -9.07 11.15
C ASN A 113 -7.69 -10.00 10.67
N ASP A 114 -7.88 -10.13 9.36
CA ASP A 114 -8.83 -11.05 8.72
C ASP A 114 -8.21 -12.43 8.38
N ASN A 115 -7.25 -12.92 9.19
CA ASN A 115 -6.49 -14.14 8.89
C ASN A 115 -7.33 -15.45 8.83
N MET A 116 -8.59 -15.40 9.27
CA MET A 116 -9.54 -16.52 9.18
C MET A 116 -10.22 -16.59 7.80
N ASN A 117 -10.22 -15.49 7.05
CA ASN A 117 -10.80 -15.44 5.72
C ASN A 117 -9.86 -16.07 4.68
N LYS A 118 -10.40 -16.99 3.88
CA LYS A 118 -9.66 -17.66 2.80
C LYS A 118 -9.14 -16.67 1.75
N ASN A 119 -9.86 -15.57 1.54
CA ASN A 119 -9.54 -14.57 0.53
C ASN A 119 -8.64 -13.44 1.06
N ALA A 120 -8.18 -13.49 2.32
CA ALA A 120 -7.37 -12.42 2.91
C ALA A 120 -6.06 -12.17 2.14
N PHE A 121 -5.41 -13.26 1.68
CA PHE A 121 -4.20 -13.16 0.88
C PHE A 121 -4.48 -12.56 -0.51
N GLU A 122 -5.58 -12.96 -1.15
CA GLU A 122 -5.98 -12.42 -2.45
C GLU A 122 -6.39 -10.94 -2.37
N ASN A 123 -7.05 -10.53 -1.28
CA ASN A 123 -7.32 -9.12 -1.04
C ASN A 123 -6.02 -8.31 -0.85
N ALA A 124 -5.00 -8.89 -0.21
CA ALA A 124 -3.69 -8.26 -0.07
C ALA A 124 -2.95 -8.15 -1.42
N ASN A 125 -3.11 -9.13 -2.31
CA ASN A 125 -2.60 -9.08 -3.69
C ASN A 125 -3.12 -7.84 -4.41
N VAL A 126 -4.42 -7.60 -4.36
CA VAL A 126 -5.07 -6.43 -4.96
C VAL A 126 -4.52 -5.11 -4.41
N VAL A 127 -4.32 -5.02 -3.09
CA VAL A 127 -3.77 -3.82 -2.45
C VAL A 127 -2.32 -3.57 -2.89
N LEU A 128 -1.50 -4.63 -2.97
CA LEU A 128 -0.12 -4.53 -3.44
C LEU A 128 -0.07 -4.08 -4.90
N ASP A 129 -0.91 -4.64 -5.77
CA ASP A 129 -0.94 -4.29 -7.19
C ASP A 129 -1.33 -2.82 -7.42
N LYS A 130 -2.30 -2.30 -6.65
CA LYS A 130 -2.66 -0.88 -6.72
C LYS A 130 -1.49 0.00 -6.23
N MET A 131 -0.82 -0.39 -5.16
CA MET A 131 0.33 0.35 -4.63
C MET A 131 1.50 0.40 -5.62
N THR A 132 1.85 -0.72 -6.24
CA THR A 132 2.94 -0.79 -7.22
C THR A 132 2.59 -0.03 -8.50
N SER A 133 1.34 -0.14 -8.96
CA SER A 133 0.84 0.62 -10.11
C SER A 133 0.86 2.13 -9.84
N HIS A 134 0.45 2.56 -8.64
CA HIS A 134 0.51 3.97 -8.23
C HIS A 134 1.95 4.49 -8.18
N ALA A 135 2.87 3.72 -7.60
CA ALA A 135 4.29 4.08 -7.58
C ALA A 135 4.87 4.20 -9.00
N ALA A 136 4.57 3.25 -9.89
CA ALA A 136 5.01 3.26 -11.28
C ALA A 136 4.43 4.45 -12.07
N ALA A 137 3.14 4.74 -11.91
CA ALA A 137 2.46 5.86 -12.55
C ALA A 137 3.04 7.21 -12.11
N SER A 138 3.51 7.32 -10.86
CA SER A 138 4.10 8.54 -10.32
C SER A 138 5.50 8.88 -10.87
N LYS A 139 6.06 8.06 -11.78
CA LYS A 139 7.39 8.25 -12.40
C LYS A 139 8.51 8.59 -11.40
N GLY A 140 8.47 7.96 -10.22
CA GLY A 140 9.46 8.17 -9.16
C GLY A 140 9.22 9.36 -8.24
N ALA A 141 8.09 10.07 -8.39
CA ALA A 141 7.69 11.12 -7.44
C ALA A 141 7.27 10.54 -6.08
N THR A 142 6.57 9.40 -6.08
CA THR A 142 6.19 8.70 -4.86
C THR A 142 7.05 7.45 -4.68
N PRO A 143 7.95 7.41 -3.68
CA PRO A 143 8.73 6.21 -3.40
C PRO A 143 7.81 5.10 -2.88
N LEU A 144 8.14 3.86 -3.22
CA LEU A 144 7.41 2.69 -2.75
C LEU A 144 7.61 2.51 -1.22
N ASP A 145 6.52 2.27 -0.49
CA ASP A 145 6.56 2.09 0.97
C ASP A 145 7.08 0.70 1.35
N VAL A 146 8.35 0.62 1.74
CA VAL A 146 9.00 -0.64 2.19
C VAL A 146 8.26 -1.27 3.36
N ARG A 147 7.72 -0.45 4.27
CA ARG A 147 6.96 -0.95 5.42
C ARG A 147 5.63 -1.57 5.00
N ALA A 148 5.02 -1.12 3.91
CA ALA A 148 3.85 -1.81 3.35
C ALA A 148 4.22 -3.20 2.80
N LEU A 149 5.38 -3.35 2.15
CA LEU A 149 5.87 -4.64 1.67
C LEU A 149 6.07 -5.65 2.81
N HIS A 150 6.61 -5.19 3.95
CA HIS A 150 6.68 -6.00 5.18
C HIS A 150 5.32 -6.50 5.64
N VAL A 151 4.33 -5.61 5.68
CA VAL A 151 2.97 -5.95 6.12
C VAL A 151 2.34 -6.95 5.14
N TYR A 152 2.55 -6.77 3.83
CA TYR A 152 2.08 -7.73 2.82
C TYR A 152 2.69 -9.13 3.02
N LEU A 153 4.01 -9.25 3.20
CA LEU A 153 4.66 -10.54 3.45
C LEU A 153 4.06 -11.21 4.70
N LYS A 154 3.82 -10.41 5.74
CA LYS A 154 3.21 -10.87 6.99
C LYS A 154 1.78 -11.40 6.76
N VAL A 155 0.99 -10.84 5.85
CA VAL A 155 -0.33 -11.41 5.47
C VAL A 155 -0.16 -12.82 4.92
N GLY A 156 0.78 -13.04 4.00
CA GLY A 156 1.05 -14.36 3.41
C GLY A 156 1.48 -15.40 4.45
N MET A 157 2.22 -14.97 5.49
CA MET A 157 2.64 -15.86 6.58
C MET A 157 1.53 -16.13 7.61
N MET A 158 0.63 -15.16 7.85
CA MET A 158 -0.39 -15.27 8.90
C MET A 158 -1.73 -15.86 8.41
N SER A 159 -2.03 -15.75 7.12
CA SER A 159 -3.29 -16.21 6.52
C SER A 159 -3.26 -17.70 6.22
N HIS A 160 -3.06 -18.54 7.23
CA HIS A 160 -2.96 -20.00 7.12
C HIS A 160 -4.03 -20.75 7.93
N PHE A 161 -5.08 -20.06 8.38
CA PHE A 161 -6.17 -20.67 9.15
C PHE A 161 -6.86 -21.81 8.38
N HIS A 162 -7.18 -21.58 7.12
CA HIS A 162 -7.86 -22.56 6.28
C HIS A 162 -6.97 -23.79 5.97
N PHE A 163 -5.65 -23.63 5.83
CA PHE A 163 -4.71 -24.75 5.74
C PHE A 163 -4.69 -25.57 7.03
N ARG A 164 -4.71 -24.91 8.20
CA ARG A 164 -4.82 -25.63 9.50
C ARG A 164 -6.13 -26.40 9.61
N GLN A 165 -7.23 -25.87 9.09
CA GLN A 165 -8.50 -26.58 9.06
C GLN A 165 -8.44 -27.80 8.12
N MET A 166 -7.89 -27.64 6.91
CA MET A 166 -7.70 -28.72 5.94
C MET A 166 -6.82 -29.86 6.52
N ALA A 167 -5.77 -29.52 7.27
CA ALA A 167 -4.94 -30.49 7.95
C ALA A 167 -5.71 -31.28 9.03
N LYS A 168 -6.62 -30.63 9.78
CA LYS A 168 -7.49 -31.29 10.77
C LYS A 168 -8.52 -32.22 10.12
N GLU A 169 -8.92 -31.92 8.89
CA GLU A 169 -9.82 -32.75 8.08
C GLU A 169 -9.09 -33.96 7.44
N GLY A 170 -7.82 -34.19 7.80
CA GLY A 170 -7.02 -35.35 7.37
C GLY A 170 -6.17 -35.12 6.11
N LYS A 171 -6.23 -33.92 5.52
CA LYS A 171 -5.51 -33.56 4.28
C LYS A 171 -4.22 -32.79 4.58
N LEU A 172 -3.33 -33.39 5.38
CA LEU A 172 -2.13 -32.71 5.89
C LEU A 172 -1.17 -32.29 4.76
N GLU A 173 -0.86 -33.19 3.83
CA GLU A 173 0.12 -32.92 2.77
C GLU A 173 -0.40 -31.88 1.75
N GLU A 174 -1.68 -31.94 1.41
CA GLU A 174 -2.33 -30.94 0.57
C GLU A 174 -2.30 -29.55 1.23
N ALA A 175 -2.56 -29.49 2.54
CA ALA A 175 -2.51 -28.25 3.31
C ALA A 175 -1.10 -27.64 3.38
N LYS A 176 -0.06 -28.47 3.58
CA LYS A 176 1.33 -28.03 3.56
C LYS A 176 1.72 -27.49 2.19
N ARG A 177 1.33 -28.20 1.12
CA ARG A 177 1.61 -27.79 -0.25
C ARG A 177 0.96 -26.47 -0.60
N ALA A 178 -0.34 -26.34 -0.34
CA ALA A 178 -1.08 -25.10 -0.62
C ALA A 178 -0.52 -23.90 0.18
N TYR A 179 -0.06 -24.13 1.42
CA TYR A 179 0.64 -23.10 2.18
C TYR A 179 2.01 -22.73 1.58
N GLY A 180 2.76 -23.73 1.08
CA GLY A 180 4.00 -23.50 0.34
C GLY A 180 3.80 -22.65 -0.90
N GLU A 181 2.77 -22.96 -1.69
CA GLU A 181 2.35 -22.19 -2.87
C GLU A 181 2.00 -20.74 -2.50
N GLN A 182 1.27 -20.52 -1.40
CA GLN A 182 0.97 -19.17 -0.92
C GLN A 182 2.24 -18.37 -0.56
N LEU A 183 3.20 -18.99 0.14
CA LEU A 183 4.46 -18.32 0.49
C LEU A 183 5.32 -18.05 -0.75
N ALA A 184 5.41 -19.01 -1.67
CA ALA A 184 6.11 -18.85 -2.94
C ALA A 184 5.51 -17.72 -3.77
N ALA A 185 4.18 -17.66 -3.89
CA ALA A 185 3.45 -16.59 -4.56
C ALA A 185 3.73 -15.23 -3.90
N ALA A 186 3.74 -15.17 -2.57
CA ALA A 186 4.04 -13.94 -1.84
C ALA A 186 5.46 -13.42 -2.14
N VAL A 187 6.47 -14.29 -2.08
CA VAL A 187 7.87 -13.93 -2.37
C VAL A 187 8.04 -13.53 -3.84
N ASN A 188 7.44 -14.28 -4.77
CA ASN A 188 7.52 -14.00 -6.20
C ASN A 188 6.91 -12.63 -6.53
N LYS A 189 5.75 -12.32 -5.95
CA LYS A 189 5.07 -11.04 -6.16
C LYS A 189 5.81 -9.86 -5.52
N LEU A 190 6.54 -10.08 -4.43
CA LEU A 190 7.38 -9.07 -3.78
C LEU A 190 8.70 -8.80 -4.50
N TRP A 191 9.18 -9.70 -5.35
CA TRP A 191 10.51 -9.61 -5.95
C TRP A 191 10.73 -8.30 -6.73
N ALA A 192 9.83 -7.97 -7.66
CA ALA A 192 9.95 -6.75 -8.45
C ALA A 192 9.78 -5.47 -7.59
N PRO A 193 8.77 -5.37 -6.71
CA PRO A 193 8.64 -4.26 -5.75
C PRO A 193 9.88 -4.07 -4.87
N PHE A 194 10.46 -5.15 -4.35
CA PHE A 194 11.67 -5.13 -3.53
C PHE A 194 12.87 -4.58 -4.32
N THR A 195 13.13 -5.10 -5.51
CA THR A 195 14.25 -4.65 -6.35
C THR A 195 14.09 -3.19 -6.75
N SER A 196 12.85 -2.76 -7.06
CA SER A 196 12.55 -1.35 -7.35
C SER A 196 12.83 -0.44 -6.14
N ALA A 197 12.42 -0.84 -4.94
CA ALA A 197 12.70 -0.09 -3.72
C ALA A 197 14.20 -0.07 -3.40
N LYS A 198 14.89 -1.20 -3.55
CA LYS A 198 16.34 -1.32 -3.38
C LYS A 198 17.08 -0.35 -4.30
N ASP A 199 16.77 -0.37 -5.59
CA ASP A 199 17.40 0.50 -6.57
C ASP A 199 17.13 1.99 -6.28
N ALA A 200 15.94 2.33 -5.81
CA ALA A 200 15.58 3.70 -5.45
C ALA A 200 16.35 4.22 -4.22
N VAL A 201 16.69 3.35 -3.28
CA VAL A 201 17.47 3.69 -2.08
C VAL A 201 18.97 3.74 -2.38
N LEU A 202 19.48 2.81 -3.20
CA LEU A 202 20.91 2.68 -3.47
C LEU A 202 21.43 3.63 -4.56
N LYS A 203 20.65 3.93 -5.60
CA LYS A 203 21.12 4.83 -6.68
C LYS A 203 21.40 6.23 -6.13
N PRO A 204 22.60 6.80 -6.33
CA PRO A 204 22.88 8.16 -5.94
C PRO A 204 22.01 9.10 -6.79
N LYS A 205 21.12 9.87 -6.15
CA LYS A 205 20.52 11.03 -6.83
C LYS A 205 21.65 12.02 -7.06
N SER A 206 22.06 12.22 -8.31
CA SER A 206 22.99 13.27 -8.70
C SER A 206 22.42 14.59 -8.16
N GLN A 207 23.10 15.17 -7.16
CA GLN A 207 22.65 16.38 -6.52
C GLN A 207 22.73 17.53 -7.54
N THR A 208 21.57 18.01 -7.96
CA THR A 208 21.44 19.36 -8.52
C THR A 208 21.65 20.35 -7.36
N GLY A 209 22.88 20.83 -7.20
CA GLY A 209 23.21 22.14 -6.63
C GLY A 209 22.60 22.59 -5.29
N GLY A 210 22.32 21.68 -4.35
CA GLY A 210 21.75 22.02 -3.04
C GLY A 210 22.55 21.41 -1.90
N LYS A 211 22.93 22.23 -0.91
CA LYS A 211 23.68 21.84 0.30
C LYS A 211 23.05 20.57 0.93
N PRO A 212 23.78 19.45 1.08
CA PRO A 212 23.21 18.24 1.66
C PRO A 212 22.70 18.51 3.08
N SER A 213 21.43 18.20 3.30
CA SER A 213 20.83 18.20 4.64
C SER A 213 21.55 17.18 5.53
N SER A 214 21.94 17.58 6.75
CA SER A 214 22.56 16.70 7.75
C SER A 214 21.72 15.48 8.15
N LYS A 215 20.43 15.44 7.77
CA LYS A 215 19.50 14.32 8.02
C LYS A 215 19.42 13.32 6.86
N ALA A 216 20.04 13.61 5.70
CA ALA A 216 19.98 12.74 4.53
C ALA A 216 20.70 11.39 4.72
N PRO A 217 21.88 11.30 5.36
CA PRO A 217 22.57 10.02 5.57
C PRO A 217 21.74 9.08 6.45
N ARG A 218 21.33 9.58 7.63
CA ARG A 218 20.53 8.81 8.61
C ARG A 218 19.23 8.24 8.05
N ARG A 219 18.58 8.95 7.11
CA ARG A 219 17.34 8.47 6.47
C ARG A 219 17.60 7.34 5.48
N ARG A 220 18.74 7.40 4.77
CA ARG A 220 19.16 6.34 3.86
C ARG A 220 19.51 5.07 4.64
N ASP A 221 20.25 5.21 5.73
CA ASP A 221 20.62 4.09 6.60
C ASP A 221 19.39 3.36 7.15
N ALA A 222 18.40 4.11 7.65
CA ALA A 222 17.14 3.54 8.14
C ALA A 222 16.34 2.83 7.02
N ALA A 223 16.33 3.38 5.79
CA ALA A 223 15.65 2.75 4.66
C ALA A 223 16.35 1.46 4.20
N VAL A 224 17.69 1.44 4.24
CA VAL A 224 18.50 0.23 3.99
C VAL A 224 18.23 -0.81 5.07
N GLU A 225 18.19 -0.42 6.34
CA GLU A 225 17.87 -1.32 7.45
C GLU A 225 16.48 -1.96 7.28
N GLU A 226 15.45 -1.19 6.91
CA GLU A 226 14.11 -1.71 6.62
C GLU A 226 14.12 -2.70 5.44
N LEU A 227 14.92 -2.45 4.40
CA LEU A 227 15.08 -3.36 3.25
C LEU A 227 15.81 -4.66 3.64
N VAL A 228 16.86 -4.57 4.46
CA VAL A 228 17.60 -5.74 4.97
C VAL A 228 16.68 -6.59 5.84
N GLU A 229 15.86 -5.98 6.70
CA GLU A 229 14.88 -6.71 7.50
C GLU A 229 13.84 -7.42 6.61
N LEU A 230 13.40 -6.77 5.51
CA LEU A 230 12.48 -7.37 4.55
C LEU A 230 13.11 -8.58 3.86
N ALA A 231 14.35 -8.42 3.39
CA ALA A 231 15.12 -9.49 2.75
C ALA A 231 15.28 -10.71 3.67
N ARG A 232 15.62 -10.50 4.95
CA ARG A 232 15.70 -11.58 5.95
C ARG A 232 14.37 -12.33 6.12
N LYS A 233 13.24 -11.61 6.14
CA LYS A 233 11.91 -12.24 6.24
C LYS A 233 11.56 -13.01 4.96
N MET A 234 11.92 -12.49 3.79
CA MET A 234 11.74 -13.19 2.51
C MET A 234 12.58 -14.48 2.45
N ILE A 235 13.85 -14.42 2.88
CA ILE A 235 14.72 -15.62 3.02
C ILE A 235 14.05 -16.64 3.94
N GLY A 236 13.60 -16.23 5.13
CA GLY A 236 12.92 -17.13 6.06
C GLY A 236 11.60 -17.72 5.51
N ALA A 237 10.91 -17.00 4.62
CA ALA A 237 9.75 -17.54 3.91
C ALA A 237 10.15 -18.58 2.86
N VAL A 238 11.21 -18.32 2.08
CA VAL A 238 11.75 -19.28 1.11
C VAL A 238 12.28 -20.54 1.81
N ASP A 239 13.07 -20.39 2.86
CA ASP A 239 13.64 -21.53 3.59
C ASP A 239 12.54 -22.44 4.15
N LYS A 240 11.40 -21.88 4.60
CA LYS A 240 10.22 -22.67 5.01
C LYS A 240 9.58 -23.45 3.87
N VAL A 241 9.62 -22.92 2.65
CA VAL A 241 9.07 -23.61 1.47
C VAL A 241 10.01 -24.73 1.03
N VAL A 242 11.32 -24.44 0.97
CA VAL A 242 12.36 -25.37 0.50
C VAL A 242 12.60 -26.50 1.50
N ASN A 243 12.79 -26.20 2.79
CA ASN A 243 13.16 -27.21 3.80
C ASN A 243 12.05 -28.23 4.06
N GLU A 244 10.79 -27.82 3.87
CA GLU A 244 9.63 -28.69 4.09
C GLU A 244 9.10 -29.29 2.78
N ASN A 245 9.82 -29.12 1.67
CA ASN A 245 9.45 -29.54 0.31
C ASN A 245 7.98 -29.26 -0.02
N ARG A 246 7.52 -28.03 0.27
CA ARG A 246 6.10 -27.65 0.18
C ARG A 246 5.65 -27.26 -1.23
N LEU A 247 6.48 -27.49 -2.26
CA LEU A 247 6.13 -27.26 -3.66
C LEU A 247 6.24 -28.57 -4.43
N ALA A 248 5.42 -28.69 -5.47
CA ALA A 248 5.42 -29.85 -6.36
C ALA A 248 6.35 -29.69 -7.58
N ASP A 249 6.79 -28.47 -7.86
CA ASP A 249 7.58 -28.12 -9.04
C ASP A 249 9.03 -27.80 -8.64
N ASP A 250 9.95 -28.67 -9.06
CA ASP A 250 11.39 -28.54 -8.78
C ASP A 250 11.99 -27.28 -9.43
N GLU A 251 11.47 -26.84 -10.59
CA GLU A 251 11.95 -25.62 -11.24
C GLU A 251 11.61 -24.38 -10.41
N ALA A 252 10.37 -24.31 -9.91
CA ALA A 252 9.94 -23.25 -9.02
C ALA A 252 10.76 -23.21 -7.71
N VAL A 253 11.16 -24.38 -7.19
CA VAL A 253 12.04 -24.48 -6.02
C VAL A 253 13.42 -23.90 -6.33
N GLU A 254 14.02 -24.22 -7.48
CA GLU A 254 15.32 -23.68 -7.88
C GLU A 254 15.29 -22.16 -8.10
N GLN A 255 14.23 -21.65 -8.73
CA GLN A 255 14.03 -20.20 -8.88
C GLN A 255 13.94 -19.48 -7.53
N LEU A 256 13.27 -20.09 -6.54
CA LEU A 256 13.21 -19.55 -5.18
C LEU A 256 14.58 -19.61 -4.48
N LYS A 257 15.35 -20.68 -4.65
CA LYS A 257 16.73 -20.79 -4.12
C LYS A 257 17.63 -19.71 -4.71
N GLN A 258 17.54 -19.43 -6.01
CA GLN A 258 18.28 -18.35 -6.66
C GLN A 258 17.95 -16.99 -6.03
N LYS A 259 16.66 -16.66 -5.90
CA LYS A 259 16.20 -15.42 -5.24
C LYS A 259 16.69 -15.33 -3.79
N ARG A 260 16.68 -16.44 -3.06
CA ARG A 260 17.17 -16.54 -1.68
C ARG A 260 18.68 -16.26 -1.59
N ASN A 261 19.47 -16.75 -2.52
CA ASN A 261 20.90 -16.49 -2.57
C ASN A 261 21.20 -15.01 -2.88
N ASP A 262 20.47 -14.40 -3.81
CA ASP A 262 20.59 -12.97 -4.11
C ASP A 262 20.22 -12.08 -2.91
N LEU A 263 19.13 -12.43 -2.21
CA LEU A 263 18.74 -11.75 -0.96
C LEU A 263 19.81 -11.92 0.12
N ASN A 264 20.37 -13.12 0.26
CA ASN A 264 21.39 -13.39 1.26
C ASN A 264 22.66 -12.58 0.98
N ARG A 265 23.08 -12.47 -0.29
CA ARG A 265 24.21 -11.61 -0.69
C ARG A 265 23.96 -10.15 -0.28
N PHE A 266 22.77 -9.63 -0.57
CA PHE A 266 22.39 -8.27 -0.16
C PHE A 266 22.40 -8.11 1.37
N VAL A 267 21.86 -9.07 2.12
CA VAL A 267 21.88 -8.99 3.60
C VAL A 267 23.30 -8.98 4.13
N VAL A 268 24.20 -9.81 3.60
CA VAL A 268 25.61 -9.88 4.03
C VAL A 268 26.33 -8.56 3.75
N GLU A 269 26.19 -8.02 2.53
CA GLU A 269 26.79 -6.75 2.10
C GLU A 269 26.47 -5.59 3.06
N PHE A 270 25.22 -5.51 3.55
CA PHE A 270 24.75 -4.43 4.42
C PHE A 270 24.78 -4.75 5.92
N THR A 271 25.17 -5.97 6.33
CA THR A 271 25.25 -6.37 7.75
C THR A 271 26.70 -6.62 8.20
N ASP A 272 27.61 -7.03 7.32
CA ASP A 272 28.98 -7.36 7.70
C ASP A 272 29.85 -6.07 7.81
N PRO A 273 30.36 -5.73 9.01
CA PRO A 273 31.17 -4.53 9.22
C PRO A 273 32.52 -4.55 8.49
N ASN A 274 32.98 -5.72 7.99
CA ASN A 274 34.24 -5.79 7.25
C ASN A 274 34.09 -5.38 5.77
N GLN A 275 32.91 -5.50 5.17
CA GLN A 275 32.67 -5.03 3.80
C GLN A 275 32.26 -3.55 3.72
N GLN A 276 31.71 -2.99 4.80
CA GLN A 276 31.40 -1.54 4.88
C GLN A 276 32.65 -0.66 4.98
N LYS A 277 33.83 -1.24 5.23
CA LYS A 277 35.12 -0.52 5.29
C LYS A 277 35.86 -0.44 3.95
N GLU A 278 35.35 -1.06 2.89
CA GLU A 278 35.95 -1.03 1.55
C GLU A 278 35.31 0.02 0.62
N ASP A 279 34.70 1.07 1.17
CA ASP A 279 34.59 2.33 0.42
C ASP A 279 35.95 3.06 0.56
N PRO A 280 36.76 3.20 -0.51
CA PRO A 280 37.95 4.01 -0.45
C PRO A 280 37.50 5.46 -0.41
N VAL A 281 37.21 5.97 0.78
CA VAL A 281 37.21 7.40 1.04
C VAL A 281 38.63 7.86 0.79
N ALA A 282 38.83 8.43 -0.40
CA ALA A 282 39.82 9.43 -0.75
C ALA A 282 40.76 9.82 0.41
N ASP A 283 41.80 9.02 0.62
CA ASP A 283 42.87 9.28 1.59
C ASP A 283 44.19 9.66 0.86
N ASP A 284 44.08 10.18 -0.37
CA ASP A 284 45.21 10.54 -1.23
C ASP A 284 45.13 11.99 -1.75
N ALA A 285 44.70 12.93 -0.92
CA ALA A 285 44.77 14.36 -1.26
C ALA A 285 45.19 15.27 -0.10
N PHE A 286 45.88 14.74 0.91
CA PHE A 286 46.42 15.57 2.00
C PHE A 286 47.80 15.16 2.51
N MET A 287 48.68 14.58 1.69
CA MET A 287 50.12 14.50 1.99
C MET A 287 50.94 14.29 0.71
N ASP A 288 51.03 15.29 -0.19
CA ASP A 288 52.29 15.57 -0.92
C ASP A 288 52.19 16.89 -1.72
N ARG A 289 52.47 18.03 -1.08
CA ARG A 289 52.97 19.26 -1.73
C ARG A 289 53.39 20.26 -0.65
N GLY A 290 54.47 19.90 0.01
CA GLY A 290 55.24 20.78 0.88
C GLY A 290 56.71 20.61 0.51
N GLU A 291 57.04 21.02 -0.72
CA GLU A 291 58.38 21.07 -1.26
C GLU A 291 59.32 21.85 -0.32
N GLY A 292 60.18 21.11 0.39
CA GLY A 292 61.36 21.66 1.01
C GLY A 292 62.58 21.35 0.16
N LYS A 293 62.94 22.25 -0.77
CA LYS A 293 64.32 22.46 -1.22
C LYS A 293 64.48 23.83 -1.89
N MET A 294 64.58 24.81 -1.00
CA MET A 294 65.57 25.86 -1.01
C MET A 294 66.85 25.57 -1.83
N TRP A 295 67.19 26.55 -2.69
CA TRP A 295 68.51 26.90 -3.26
C TRP A 295 69.05 26.12 -4.46
N GLU A 296 69.07 26.79 -5.62
CA GLU A 296 70.28 26.91 -6.45
C GLU A 296 70.20 28.19 -7.33
N ILE A 297 71.15 29.10 -7.04
CA ILE A 297 71.68 30.25 -7.82
C ILE A 297 70.82 31.52 -7.94
#